data_AF-A0A0E9WXH4-F1
#
_entry.id   AF-A0A0E9WXH4-F1
#
_cell.length_a   1.000
_cell.length_b   1.000
_cell.length_c   1.000
_cell.angle_alpha   90.00
_cell.angle_beta   90.00
_cell.angle_gamma   90.00
#
_symmetry.space_group_name_H-M   'P 1'
#
loop_
_entity.id
_entity.type
_entity.pdbx_description
1 polymer ?
#
loop_
_entity_poly.entity_id
_entity_poly.type
_entity_poly.pdbx_seq_one_letter_code
_entity_poly.pdbx_strand_id
1 'polypeptide(L)'
;MQGIAITGWQRYDHLSVLCELLPVAIPSLASCLETLCQGSFSKESQTKVTETLGISTVEVKDMVSKPCAASCSAYPGQRLAKLVVELSELLQSEELRFLDTNMFVKGWFTPYHRQRKIVNPLMAQQIQHQATALLTAVELKVEAVRQEMVQFFHESTAQEWIAQHVSAVLEPIRRLLEDIQVAIQEVLPPSFNF
;
A
#
# COMPACT_ATOMS: atom_id res chain seq x y z
N MET A 1 30.04 24.47 -20.87
CA MET A 1 29.46 23.12 -20.84
C MET A 1 27.96 23.25 -20.63
N GLN A 2 27.13 22.69 -21.51
CA GLN A 2 25.71 22.48 -21.26
C GLN A 2 25.55 21.03 -20.82
N GLY A 3 25.03 20.82 -19.60
CA GLY A 3 24.73 19.50 -19.06
C GLY A 3 23.27 19.46 -18.62
N ILE A 4 22.67 18.28 -18.68
CA ILE A 4 21.30 18.05 -18.22
C ILE A 4 21.39 17.28 -16.90
N ALA A 5 20.73 17.79 -15.87
CA ALA A 5 20.51 17.07 -14.61
C ALA A 5 19.08 16.58 -14.56
N ILE A 6 18.88 15.27 -14.38
CA ILE A 6 17.55 14.68 -14.15
C ILE A 6 17.44 14.37 -12.67
N THR A 7 16.42 14.93 -12.04
CA THR A 7 16.16 14.73 -10.61
C THR A 7 14.73 14.31 -10.41
N GLY A 8 14.51 13.30 -9.57
CA GLY A 8 13.19 13.00 -9.03
C GLY A 8 12.85 13.90 -7.83
N TRP A 9 11.66 13.69 -7.27
CA TRP A 9 11.37 14.18 -5.93
C TRP A 9 12.40 13.63 -4.95
N GLN A 10 13.05 14.51 -4.21
CA GLN A 10 14.04 14.16 -3.20
C GLN A 10 13.64 14.81 -1.88
N ARG A 11 14.10 14.22 -0.77
CA ARG A 11 14.01 14.87 0.54
C ARG A 11 14.91 16.10 0.54
N TYR A 12 14.31 17.27 0.75
CA TYR A 12 15.04 18.55 0.82
C TYR A 12 15.58 18.85 2.22
N ASP A 13 15.05 18.19 3.25
CA ASP A 13 15.47 18.30 4.65
C ASP A 13 15.27 16.96 5.38
N HIS A 14 15.98 16.75 6.48
CA HIS A 14 15.92 15.54 7.30
C HIS A 14 14.52 15.25 7.88
N LEU A 15 13.66 16.26 8.02
CA LEU A 15 12.30 16.10 8.53
C LEU A 15 11.24 15.94 7.42
N SER A 16 11.62 16.07 6.14
CA SER A 16 10.67 15.89 5.04
C SER A 16 10.28 14.42 4.88
N VAL A 17 9.06 14.13 4.43
CA VAL A 17 8.57 12.75 4.17
C VAL A 17 9.43 12.05 3.09
N LEU A 18 9.48 10.71 3.12
CA LEU A 18 10.25 9.92 2.15
C LEU A 18 9.73 10.25 0.75
N CYS A 19 10.66 10.55 -0.15
CA CYS A 19 10.36 10.49 -1.56
C CYS A 19 10.09 9.04 -1.97
N GLU A 20 9.49 8.85 -3.14
CA GLU A 20 9.22 7.50 -3.65
C GLU A 20 10.47 6.64 -3.73
N LEU A 21 10.29 5.33 -3.63
CA LEU A 21 11.40 4.37 -3.62
C LEU A 21 12.03 4.27 -5.02
N LEU A 22 13.36 4.31 -5.07
CA LEU A 22 14.11 4.24 -6.33
C LEU A 22 13.64 3.10 -7.26
N PRO A 23 13.41 1.85 -6.78
CA PRO A 23 12.94 0.78 -7.66
C PRO A 23 11.61 1.07 -8.37
N VAL A 24 10.69 1.79 -7.73
CA VAL A 24 9.41 2.22 -8.33
C VAL A 24 9.63 3.30 -9.38
N ALA A 25 10.64 4.15 -9.20
CA ALA A 25 10.94 5.29 -10.08
C ALA A 25 11.77 4.91 -11.33
N ILE A 26 12.44 3.75 -11.35
CA ILE A 26 13.34 3.32 -12.44
C ILE A 26 12.68 3.36 -13.82
N PRO A 27 11.45 2.86 -14.05
CA PRO A 27 10.81 2.91 -15.36
C PRO A 27 10.66 4.36 -15.87
N SER A 28 10.18 5.25 -15.01
CA SER A 28 10.01 6.68 -15.35
C SER A 28 11.35 7.33 -15.67
N LEU A 29 12.38 7.08 -14.86
CA LEU A 29 13.72 7.60 -15.09
C LEU A 29 14.29 7.13 -16.44
N ALA A 30 14.18 5.84 -16.74
CA ALA A 30 14.65 5.26 -18.00
C ALA A 30 13.90 5.86 -19.21
N SER A 31 12.59 6.08 -19.08
CA SER A 31 11.76 6.74 -20.09
C SER A 31 12.19 8.19 -20.33
N CYS A 32 12.45 8.95 -19.27
CA CYS A 32 12.98 10.32 -19.38
C CYS A 32 14.36 10.34 -20.05
N LEU A 33 15.27 9.44 -19.66
CA LEU A 33 16.61 9.33 -20.25
C LEU A 33 16.54 8.99 -21.74
N GLU A 34 15.74 8.00 -22.12
CA GLU A 34 15.60 7.61 -23.53
C GLU A 34 14.98 8.75 -24.35
N THR A 35 13.98 9.45 -23.81
CA THR A 35 13.38 10.63 -24.45
C THR A 35 14.40 11.73 -24.70
N LEU A 36 15.32 11.96 -23.77
CA LEU A 36 16.39 12.95 -23.93
C LEU A 36 17.42 12.52 -24.99
N CYS A 37 17.77 11.23 -25.02
CA CYS A 37 18.69 10.68 -26.03
C CYS A 37 18.12 10.76 -27.45
N GLN A 38 16.82 10.47 -27.61
CA GLN A 38 16.15 10.44 -28.91
C GLN A 38 15.59 11.81 -29.34
N GLY A 39 15.54 12.78 -28.42
CA GLY A 39 14.94 14.10 -28.65
C GLY A 39 13.41 14.08 -28.82
N SER A 40 12.74 12.95 -28.59
CA SER A 40 11.29 12.83 -28.66
C SER A 40 10.74 11.70 -27.79
N PHE A 41 9.52 11.88 -27.28
CA PHE A 41 8.78 10.83 -26.57
C PHE A 41 8.01 9.99 -27.60
N SER A 42 8.62 8.90 -28.07
CA SER A 42 8.05 8.03 -29.12
C SER A 42 7.73 6.63 -28.61
N LYS A 43 6.84 5.90 -29.33
CA LYS A 43 6.52 4.50 -29.01
C LYS A 43 7.75 3.61 -29.07
N GLU A 44 8.64 3.85 -30.05
CA GLU A 44 9.92 3.13 -30.19
C GLU A 44 10.81 3.35 -28.96
N SER A 45 10.88 4.58 -28.45
CA SER A 45 11.61 4.90 -27.22
C SER A 45 11.06 4.12 -26.02
N GLN A 46 9.73 4.06 -25.86
CA GLN A 46 9.11 3.29 -24.79
C GLN A 46 9.34 1.78 -24.93
N THR A 47 9.23 1.24 -26.14
CA THR A 47 9.52 -0.18 -26.42
C THR A 47 10.95 -0.53 -26.02
N LYS A 48 11.92 0.29 -26.42
CA LYS A 48 13.32 0.10 -26.06
C LYS A 48 13.54 0.13 -24.54
N VAL A 49 12.87 1.03 -23.81
CA VAL A 49 12.93 1.07 -22.34
C VAL A 49 12.35 -0.20 -21.73
N THR A 50 11.19 -0.65 -22.20
CA THR A 50 10.55 -1.88 -21.71
C THR A 50 11.42 -3.12 -21.96
N GLU A 51 12.05 -3.22 -23.14
CA GLU A 51 12.99 -4.30 -23.47
C GLU A 51 14.25 -4.24 -22.60
N THR A 52 14.81 -3.05 -22.39
CA THR A 52 16.04 -2.84 -21.60
C THR A 52 15.83 -3.18 -20.12
N LEU A 53 14.69 -2.77 -19.55
CA LEU A 53 14.35 -3.02 -18.14
C LEU A 53 13.71 -4.39 -17.92
N GLY A 54 13.39 -5.12 -18.99
CA GLY A 54 12.70 -6.39 -18.90
C GLY A 54 11.29 -6.30 -18.33
N ILE A 55 10.57 -5.21 -18.62
CA ILE A 55 9.21 -4.95 -18.14
C ILE A 55 8.20 -4.89 -19.28
N SER A 56 6.92 -5.09 -18.95
CA SER A 56 5.81 -5.02 -19.92
C SER A 56 5.31 -3.59 -20.16
N THR A 57 5.63 -2.66 -19.26
CA THR A 57 5.09 -1.30 -19.25
C THR A 57 5.95 -0.38 -18.39
N VAL A 58 6.04 0.89 -18.79
CA VAL A 58 6.66 1.96 -18.00
C VAL A 58 5.67 2.57 -16.99
N GLU A 59 4.37 2.40 -17.24
CA GLU A 59 3.30 2.89 -16.37
C GLU A 59 3.24 2.07 -15.08
N VAL A 60 3.53 2.72 -13.95
CA VAL A 60 3.60 2.08 -12.62
C VAL A 60 2.30 1.33 -12.28
N LYS A 61 1.14 1.90 -12.62
CA LYS A 61 -0.18 1.29 -12.37
C LYS A 61 -0.41 0.00 -13.15
N ASP A 62 0.22 -0.15 -14.31
CA ASP A 62 0.02 -1.33 -15.15
C ASP A 62 0.97 -2.49 -14.77
N MET A 63 1.90 -2.26 -13.84
CA MET A 63 2.91 -3.26 -13.43
C MET A 63 2.29 -4.54 -12.85
N VAL A 64 1.13 -4.43 -12.22
CA VAL A 64 0.42 -5.59 -11.62
C VAL A 64 -0.38 -6.34 -12.68
N SER A 65 -0.95 -5.62 -13.65
CA SER A 65 -1.88 -6.16 -14.65
C SER A 65 -1.19 -6.88 -15.81
N LYS A 66 0.06 -6.54 -16.12
CA LYS A 66 0.79 -7.09 -17.27
C LYS A 66 1.99 -7.92 -16.81
N PRO A 67 1.86 -9.26 -16.69
CA PRO A 67 2.99 -10.12 -16.31
C PRO A 67 4.14 -9.95 -17.30
N CYS A 68 5.36 -9.85 -16.77
CA CYS A 68 6.56 -9.75 -17.60
C CYS A 68 6.78 -11.09 -18.31
N ALA A 69 7.22 -11.05 -19.57
CA ALA A 69 7.61 -12.24 -20.29
C ALA A 69 8.77 -12.93 -19.54
N ALA A 70 8.68 -14.25 -19.33
CA ALA A 70 9.62 -15.03 -18.52
C ALA A 70 11.10 -14.99 -19.00
N SER A 71 11.38 -14.37 -20.16
CA SER A 71 12.70 -14.23 -20.77
C SER A 71 13.35 -12.85 -20.56
N CYS A 72 12.71 -11.92 -19.88
CA CYS A 72 13.23 -10.57 -19.69
C CYS A 72 14.13 -10.45 -18.45
N SER A 73 15.31 -9.85 -18.58
CA SER A 73 16.16 -9.54 -17.43
C SER A 73 15.51 -8.44 -16.58
N ALA A 74 14.92 -8.85 -15.45
CA ALA A 74 14.36 -7.96 -14.45
C ALA A 74 15.40 -6.94 -13.96
N TYR A 75 15.06 -5.65 -13.94
CA TYR A 75 15.90 -4.66 -13.28
C TYR A 75 15.96 -4.90 -11.75
N PRO A 76 17.07 -4.55 -11.07
CA PRO A 76 17.18 -4.72 -9.62
C PRO A 76 16.09 -3.97 -8.87
N GLY A 77 15.35 -4.68 -8.01
CA GLY A 77 14.25 -4.10 -7.23
C GLY A 77 12.88 -4.13 -7.93
N GLN A 78 12.75 -4.74 -9.12
CA GLN A 78 11.45 -4.92 -9.77
C GLN A 78 10.42 -5.63 -8.86
N ARG A 79 10.86 -6.64 -8.10
CA ARG A 79 10.00 -7.34 -7.14
C ARG A 79 9.43 -6.37 -6.09
N LEU A 80 10.31 -5.55 -5.50
CA LEU A 80 9.89 -4.52 -4.55
C LEU A 80 8.91 -3.52 -5.21
N ALA A 81 9.23 -3.04 -6.42
CA ALA A 81 8.35 -2.13 -7.14
C ALA A 81 6.94 -2.72 -7.33
N LYS A 82 6.85 -3.98 -7.77
CA LYS A 82 5.57 -4.68 -7.92
C LYS A 82 4.81 -4.79 -6.60
N LEU A 83 5.47 -5.20 -5.51
CA LEU A 83 4.83 -5.31 -4.20
C LEU A 83 4.33 -3.96 -3.68
N VAL A 84 5.06 -2.87 -3.92
CA VAL A 84 4.63 -1.52 -3.56
C VAL A 84 3.39 -1.10 -4.33
N VAL A 85 3.31 -1.39 -5.63
CA VAL A 85 2.10 -1.12 -6.43
C VAL A 85 0.93 -1.96 -5.94
N GLU A 86 1.11 -3.25 -5.72
CA GLU A 86 0.06 -4.13 -5.20
C GLU A 86 -0.44 -3.70 -3.81
N LEU A 87 0.46 -3.28 -2.92
CA LEU A 87 0.09 -2.74 -1.61
C LEU A 87 -0.67 -1.42 -1.76
N SER A 88 -0.22 -0.55 -2.67
CA SER A 88 -0.88 0.72 -2.95
C SER A 88 -2.30 0.50 -3.49
N GLU A 89 -2.48 -0.41 -4.44
CA GLU A 89 -3.80 -0.80 -4.96
C GLU A 89 -4.70 -1.35 -3.86
N LEU A 90 -4.17 -2.25 -3.01
CA LEU A 90 -4.92 -2.77 -1.88
C LEU A 90 -5.35 -1.64 -0.94
N LEU A 91 -4.43 -0.76 -0.51
CA LEU A 91 -4.72 0.36 0.38
C LEU A 91 -5.74 1.35 -0.22
N GLN A 92 -5.81 1.47 -1.55
CA GLN A 92 -6.78 2.30 -2.28
C GLN A 92 -8.12 1.61 -2.54
N SER A 93 -8.29 0.35 -2.12
CA SER A 93 -9.55 -0.37 -2.32
C SER A 93 -10.69 0.26 -1.52
N GLU A 94 -11.90 0.17 -2.09
CA GLU A 94 -13.11 0.73 -1.49
C GLU A 94 -13.40 0.08 -0.12
N GLU A 95 -13.08 -1.20 0.03
CA GLU A 95 -13.28 -1.96 1.26
C GLU A 95 -12.45 -1.42 2.43
N LEU A 96 -11.22 -0.96 2.17
CA LEU A 96 -10.37 -0.35 3.19
C LEU A 96 -10.71 1.12 3.39
N ARG A 97 -10.86 1.90 2.31
CA ARG A 97 -11.06 3.36 2.41
C ARG A 97 -12.45 3.76 2.90
N PHE A 98 -13.45 2.94 2.66
CA PHE A 98 -14.84 3.25 2.98
C PHE A 98 -15.48 2.19 3.87
N LEU A 99 -14.70 1.58 4.77
CA LEU A 99 -15.19 0.59 5.71
C LEU A 99 -16.35 1.11 6.56
N ASP A 100 -16.34 2.37 6.99
CA ASP A 100 -17.45 2.96 7.74
C ASP A 100 -18.74 3.11 6.90
N THR A 101 -18.64 3.09 5.57
CA THR A 101 -19.80 3.12 4.67
C THR A 101 -20.36 1.73 4.37
N ASN A 102 -19.64 0.67 4.75
CA ASN A 102 -20.09 -0.71 4.64
C ASN A 102 -21.48 -0.85 5.29
N MET A 103 -22.38 -1.58 4.63
CA MET A 103 -23.78 -1.70 5.09
C MET A 103 -23.92 -2.22 6.53
N PHE A 104 -22.99 -3.08 6.98
CA PHE A 104 -22.98 -3.61 8.34
C PHE A 104 -22.59 -2.52 9.34
N VAL A 105 -21.49 -1.79 9.09
CA VAL A 105 -21.02 -0.73 9.99
C VAL A 105 -22.02 0.43 10.03
N LYS A 106 -22.44 0.91 8.86
CA LYS A 106 -23.39 2.03 8.72
C LYS A 106 -24.78 1.70 9.25
N GLY A 107 -25.21 0.44 9.17
CA GLY A 107 -26.54 0.02 9.65
C GLY A 107 -26.58 -0.36 11.12
N TRP A 108 -25.51 -0.98 11.63
CA TRP A 108 -25.56 -1.73 12.89
C TRP A 108 -24.47 -1.34 13.91
N PHE A 109 -23.51 -0.51 13.53
CA PHE A 109 -22.43 -0.08 14.44
C PHE A 109 -21.98 1.37 14.21
N THR A 110 -22.99 2.25 14.13
CA THR A 110 -22.85 3.70 13.97
C THR A 110 -22.19 4.37 15.18
N PRO A 111 -21.78 5.66 15.08
CA PRO A 111 -21.24 6.40 16.23
C PRO A 111 -22.13 6.38 17.48
N TYR A 112 -23.47 6.33 17.30
CA TYR A 112 -24.42 6.21 18.41
C TYR A 112 -24.23 4.90 19.21
N HIS A 113 -24.01 3.78 18.51
CA HIS A 113 -23.81 2.46 19.11
C HIS A 113 -22.46 2.41 19.85
N ARG A 114 -21.41 2.92 19.20
CA ARG A 114 -20.04 2.98 19.76
C ARG A 114 -20.01 3.79 21.06
N GLN A 115 -20.60 4.99 21.06
CA GLN A 115 -20.64 5.87 22.24
C GLN A 115 -21.34 5.22 23.44
N ARG A 116 -22.39 4.43 23.18
CA ARG A 116 -23.15 3.73 24.22
C ARG A 116 -22.65 2.33 24.53
N LYS A 117 -21.61 1.87 23.84
CA LYS A 117 -21.04 0.52 23.93
C LYS A 117 -22.10 -0.57 23.76
N ILE A 118 -23.05 -0.35 22.86
CA ILE A 118 -24.10 -1.33 22.53
C ILE A 118 -23.82 -1.94 21.18
N VAL A 119 -24.05 -3.25 21.04
CA VAL A 119 -23.85 -3.94 19.77
C VAL A 119 -24.76 -5.16 19.66
N ASN A 120 -25.19 -5.49 18.45
CA ASN A 120 -25.80 -6.78 18.15
C ASN A 120 -24.67 -7.82 17.99
N PRO A 121 -24.59 -8.88 18.83
CA PRO A 121 -23.48 -9.85 18.79
C PRO A 121 -23.25 -10.49 17.42
N LEU A 122 -24.33 -10.81 16.70
CA LEU A 122 -24.24 -11.43 15.36
C LEU A 122 -23.63 -10.46 14.35
N MET A 123 -24.05 -9.18 14.38
CA MET A 123 -23.50 -8.15 13.50
C MET A 123 -22.06 -7.80 13.88
N ALA A 124 -21.74 -7.76 15.18
CA ALA A 124 -20.39 -7.56 15.68
C ALA A 124 -19.44 -8.62 15.13
N GLN A 125 -19.80 -9.90 15.22
CA GLN A 125 -19.00 -11.00 14.69
C GLN A 125 -18.76 -10.86 13.18
N GLN A 126 -19.79 -10.46 12.43
CA GLN A 126 -19.67 -10.29 10.98
C GLN A 126 -18.75 -9.11 10.60
N ILE A 127 -18.90 -7.95 11.26
CA ILE A 127 -18.03 -6.80 11.04
C ILE A 127 -16.59 -7.13 11.45
N GLN A 128 -16.40 -7.78 12.59
CA GLN A 128 -15.08 -8.18 13.09
C GLN A 128 -14.39 -9.15 12.12
N HIS A 129 -15.10 -10.13 11.59
CA HIS A 129 -14.55 -11.07 10.61
C HIS A 129 -14.06 -10.34 9.35
N GLN A 130 -14.87 -9.44 8.79
CA GLN A 130 -14.51 -8.66 7.61
C GLN A 130 -13.30 -7.74 7.87
N ALA A 131 -13.33 -6.97 8.95
CA ALA A 131 -12.25 -6.05 9.32
C ALA A 131 -10.94 -6.79 9.63
N THR A 132 -11.00 -7.94 10.30
CA THR A 132 -9.81 -8.77 10.59
C THR A 132 -9.21 -9.36 9.32
N ALA A 133 -10.05 -9.84 8.39
CA ALA A 133 -9.59 -10.36 7.11
C ALA A 133 -8.86 -9.28 6.29
N LEU A 134 -9.41 -8.07 6.24
CA LEU A 134 -8.79 -6.91 5.58
C LEU A 134 -7.46 -6.54 6.25
N LEU A 135 -7.42 -6.44 7.58
CA LEU A 135 -6.20 -6.13 8.32
C LEU A 135 -5.11 -7.17 8.05
N THR A 136 -5.46 -8.45 8.09
CA THR A 136 -4.53 -9.57 7.84
C THR A 136 -3.97 -9.53 6.41
N ALA A 137 -4.83 -9.25 5.42
CA ALA A 137 -4.41 -9.15 4.02
C ALA A 137 -3.40 -8.01 3.80
N VAL A 138 -3.59 -6.87 4.46
CA VAL A 138 -2.63 -5.75 4.40
C VAL A 138 -1.35 -6.12 5.13
N GLU A 139 -1.41 -6.66 6.34
CA GLU A 139 -0.22 -7.03 7.14
C GLU A 139 0.68 -8.04 6.43
N LEU A 140 0.10 -9.04 5.75
CA LEU A 140 0.85 -9.99 4.92
C LEU A 140 1.60 -9.29 3.78
N LYS A 141 0.96 -8.34 3.08
CA LYS A 141 1.63 -7.57 2.01
C LYS A 141 2.69 -6.61 2.57
N VAL A 142 2.43 -5.98 3.71
CA VAL A 142 3.39 -5.09 4.38
C VAL A 142 4.65 -5.84 4.76
N GLU A 143 4.53 -7.05 5.31
CA GLU A 143 5.70 -7.87 5.65
C GLU A 143 6.47 -8.30 4.39
N ALA A 144 5.77 -8.65 3.30
CA ALA A 144 6.42 -8.95 2.02
C ALA A 144 7.18 -7.73 1.45
N VAL A 145 6.60 -6.53 1.51
CA VAL A 145 7.26 -5.27 1.12
C VAL A 145 8.47 -5.02 2.01
N ARG A 146 8.33 -5.15 3.33
CA ARG A 146 9.42 -4.93 4.30
C ARG A 146 10.61 -5.83 4.00
N GLN A 147 10.37 -7.14 3.80
CA GLN A 147 11.41 -8.13 3.49
C GLN A 147 12.19 -7.80 2.20
N GLU A 148 11.52 -7.20 1.21
CA GLU A 148 12.18 -6.74 0.00
C GLU A 148 12.89 -5.39 0.19
N MET A 149 12.30 -4.45 0.94
CA MET A 149 12.90 -3.15 1.19
C MET A 149 14.25 -3.25 1.92
N VAL A 150 14.36 -4.12 2.92
CA VAL A 150 15.59 -4.25 3.73
C VAL A 150 16.77 -4.86 2.98
N GLN A 151 16.56 -5.32 1.74
CA GLN A 151 17.65 -5.73 0.84
C GLN A 151 18.33 -4.53 0.14
N PHE A 152 17.62 -3.39 0.02
CA PHE A 152 18.10 -2.19 -0.66
C PHE A 152 18.29 -0.99 0.28
N PHE A 153 17.55 -0.96 1.38
CA PHE A 153 17.48 0.17 2.30
C PHE A 153 17.71 -0.28 3.75
N HIS A 154 18.10 0.66 4.61
CA HIS A 154 18.21 0.41 6.05
C HIS A 154 16.84 0.14 6.67
N GLU A 155 16.79 -0.65 7.74
CA GLU A 155 15.55 -1.01 8.46
C GLU A 155 14.73 0.23 8.85
N SER A 156 15.39 1.31 9.29
CA SER A 156 14.71 2.56 9.66
C SER A 156 13.96 3.19 8.47
N THR A 157 14.49 3.08 7.25
CA THR A 157 13.83 3.58 6.04
C THR A 157 12.59 2.75 5.73
N ALA A 158 12.68 1.42 5.87
CA ALA A 158 11.52 0.54 5.69
C ALA A 158 10.43 0.84 6.73
N GLN A 159 10.80 0.96 8.00
CA GLN A 159 9.87 1.31 9.08
C GLN A 159 9.19 2.66 8.83
N GLU A 160 9.96 3.68 8.48
CA GLU A 160 9.41 5.01 8.18
C GLU A 160 8.45 4.98 6.98
N TRP A 161 8.84 4.32 5.90
CA TRP A 161 8.00 4.22 4.71
C TRP A 161 6.67 3.54 5.01
N ILE A 162 6.71 2.41 5.72
CA ILE A 162 5.51 1.67 6.14
C ILE A 162 4.63 2.55 7.03
N ALA A 163 5.23 3.25 8.01
CA ALA A 163 4.47 4.12 8.91
C ALA A 163 3.75 5.25 8.17
N GLN A 164 4.40 5.85 7.17
CA GLN A 164 3.83 6.96 6.38
C GLN A 164 2.73 6.50 5.42
N HIS A 165 2.88 5.33 4.80
CA HIS A 165 1.97 4.88 3.73
C HIS A 165 0.82 4.02 4.23
N VAL A 166 1.02 3.27 5.32
CA VAL A 166 0.09 2.22 5.76
C VAL A 166 -0.71 2.63 7.00
N SER A 167 -0.08 3.25 7.99
CA SER A 167 -0.69 3.46 9.31
C SER A 167 -2.01 4.23 9.25
N ALA A 168 -2.06 5.31 8.47
CA ALA A 168 -3.27 6.13 8.35
C ALA A 168 -4.48 5.36 7.80
N VAL A 169 -4.25 4.35 6.95
CA VAL A 169 -5.31 3.53 6.34
C VAL A 169 -5.78 2.43 7.29
N LEU A 170 -4.87 1.84 8.08
CA LEU A 170 -5.22 0.77 9.01
C LEU A 170 -5.82 1.27 10.33
N GLU A 171 -5.52 2.50 10.72
CA GLU A 171 -5.95 3.08 11.98
C GLU A 171 -7.47 3.07 12.17
N PRO A 172 -8.32 3.44 11.19
CA PRO A 172 -9.78 3.32 11.32
C PRO A 172 -10.25 1.87 11.54
N ILE A 173 -9.59 0.90 10.92
CA ILE A 173 -9.94 -0.53 11.01
C ILE A 173 -9.60 -1.07 12.41
N ARG A 174 -8.43 -0.70 12.93
CA ARG A 174 -8.00 -1.05 14.29
C ARG A 174 -8.96 -0.48 15.33
N ARG A 175 -9.31 0.80 15.21
CA ARG A 175 -10.30 1.44 16.11
C ARG A 175 -11.67 0.78 16.03
N LEU A 176 -12.14 0.41 14.83
CA LEU A 176 -13.40 -0.31 14.68
C LEU A 176 -13.39 -1.65 15.43
N LEU A 177 -12.30 -2.41 15.33
CA LEU A 177 -12.13 -3.68 16.04
C LEU A 177 -12.09 -3.48 17.56
N GLU A 178 -11.40 -2.45 18.04
CA GLU A 178 -11.35 -2.08 19.46
C GLU A 178 -12.73 -1.68 19.98
N ASP A 179 -13.46 -0.83 19.25
CA ASP A 179 -14.82 -0.42 19.59
C ASP A 179 -15.77 -1.62 19.73
N ILE A 180 -15.67 -2.58 18.81
CA ILE A 180 -16.46 -3.82 18.84
C ILE A 180 -16.09 -4.65 20.07
N GLN A 181 -14.80 -4.82 20.36
CA GLN A 181 -14.34 -5.59 21.51
C GLN A 181 -14.86 -4.99 22.82
N VAL A 182 -14.78 -3.66 22.98
CA VAL A 182 -15.30 -2.94 24.14
C VAL A 182 -16.82 -3.13 24.26
N ALA A 183 -17.57 -3.01 23.16
CA ALA A 183 -19.02 -3.20 23.20
C ALA A 183 -19.42 -4.65 23.53
N ILE A 184 -18.69 -5.66 23.06
CA ILE A 184 -18.96 -7.07 23.39
C ILE A 184 -18.71 -7.33 24.89
N GLN A 185 -17.63 -6.78 25.46
CA GLN A 185 -17.30 -6.95 26.88
C GLN A 185 -18.37 -6.40 27.82
N GLU A 186 -19.05 -5.31 27.44
CA GLU A 186 -20.14 -4.72 28.23
C GLU A 186 -21.45 -5.52 28.11
N VAL A 187 -21.64 -6.26 27.01
CA VAL A 187 -22.83 -7.12 26.79
C VAL A 187 -22.69 -8.47 27.49
N LEU A 188 -21.47 -8.99 27.65
CA LEU A 188 -21.22 -10.23 28.39
C LEU A 188 -21.28 -9.95 29.91
N PRO A 189 -22.09 -10.69 30.69
CA PRO A 189 -22.07 -10.54 32.15
C PRO A 189 -20.67 -10.86 32.69
N PRO A 190 -20.24 -10.24 33.81
CA PRO A 190 -18.98 -10.64 34.45
C PRO A 190 -19.06 -12.13 34.74
N SER A 191 -18.06 -12.87 34.28
CA SER A 191 -17.94 -14.31 34.52
C SER A 191 -18.08 -14.56 36.02
N PHE A 192 -19.18 -15.22 36.42
CA PHE A 192 -19.31 -15.76 37.77
C PHE A 192 -18.26 -16.85 37.91
N ASN A 193 -17.14 -16.52 38.56
CA ASN A 193 -16.23 -17.50 39.12
C ASN A 193 -17.01 -18.24 40.23
N PHE A 194 -17.46 -19.46 39.94
CA PHE A 194 -17.89 -20.42 40.94
C PHE A 194 -16.68 -21.23 41.41
#